data_AF-A0A7K7GIM4-F1
#
_entry.id   AF-A0A7K7GIM4-F1
#
_cell.length_a   1.000
_cell.length_b   1.000
_cell.length_c   1.000
_cell.angle_alpha   90.00
_cell.angle_beta   90.00
_cell.angle_gamma   90.00
#
_symmetry.space_group_name_H-M   'P 1'
#
loop_
_entity.id
_entity.type
_entity.pdbx_description
1 polymer ?
#
loop_
_entity_poly.entity_id
_entity_poly.type
_entity_poly.pdbx_seq_one_letter_code
_entity_poly.pdbx_strand_id
1 'polypeptide(L)'
;WALPLSLSPASLTPAPHRAGLGRGAAALSLGRGSATLQLPEEPRCPALALTQLPAAESCRQLQALVFGMAGYIESLERRLEVETLASSCSPEKNAARSQQLFLPDPSPRKSRASDLALPAKRKVPGESLINPGFK
;
A
#
# COMPACT_ATOMS: atom_id res chain seq x y z
N TRP A 1 1.73 51.81 17.03
CA TRP A 1 2.19 50.62 17.77
C TRP A 1 1.45 49.42 17.22
N ALA A 2 2.14 48.51 16.54
CA ALA A 2 1.55 47.28 16.03
C ALA A 2 1.66 46.19 17.10
N LEU A 3 0.53 45.60 17.48
CA LEU A 3 0.46 44.51 18.45
C LEU A 3 1.19 43.28 17.91
N PRO A 4 1.96 42.55 18.73
CA PRO A 4 2.46 41.24 18.36
C PRO A 4 1.28 40.26 18.41
N LEU A 5 0.79 39.84 17.23
CA LEU A 5 -0.09 38.68 17.14
C LEU A 5 0.75 37.44 17.47
N SER A 6 0.74 37.09 18.76
CA SER A 6 1.12 35.77 19.25
C SER A 6 0.23 34.74 18.54
N LEU A 7 0.81 34.01 17.58
CA LEU A 7 0.14 32.89 16.94
C LEU A 7 -0.04 31.79 18.00
N SER A 8 -1.29 31.62 18.43
CA SER A 8 -1.70 30.53 19.31
C SER A 8 -1.44 29.19 18.61
N PRO A 9 -0.79 28.21 19.27
CA PRO A 9 -0.54 26.88 18.69
C PRO A 9 -1.82 26.05 18.44
N ALA A 10 -3.01 26.58 18.76
CA ALA A 10 -4.27 25.85 18.77
C ALA A 10 -5.03 25.77 17.43
N SER A 11 -4.48 26.21 16.29
CA SER A 11 -5.25 26.27 15.03
C SER A 11 -4.67 25.52 13.82
N LEU A 12 -3.48 24.91 13.95
CA LEU A 12 -2.89 24.11 12.88
C LEU A 12 -3.39 22.66 12.98
N THR A 13 -4.53 22.37 12.36
CA THR A 13 -4.94 20.97 12.19
C THR A 13 -4.02 20.29 11.16
N PRO A 14 -3.31 19.20 11.49
CA PRO A 14 -2.24 18.66 10.63
C PRO A 14 -2.75 17.93 9.38
N ALA A 15 -4.00 17.46 9.38
CA ALA A 15 -4.60 16.70 8.29
C ALA A 15 -4.74 17.49 6.97
N PRO A 16 -5.33 18.70 6.96
CA PRO A 16 -5.45 19.50 5.74
C PRO A 16 -4.10 19.86 5.10
N HIS A 17 -3.14 20.29 5.91
CA HIS A 17 -1.79 20.63 5.43
C HIS A 17 -1.06 19.45 4.78
N ARG A 18 -1.23 18.22 5.30
CA ARG A 18 -0.62 17.01 4.69
C ARG A 18 -1.17 16.72 3.30
N ALA A 19 -2.48 16.91 3.10
CA ALA A 19 -3.11 16.67 1.79
C ALA A 19 -2.63 17.67 0.74
N GLY A 20 -2.53 18.96 1.10
CA GLY A 20 -2.02 20.00 0.19
C GLY A 20 -0.55 19.81 -0.19
N LEU A 21 0.29 19.37 0.76
CA LEU A 21 1.70 19.08 0.51
C LEU A 21 1.90 17.86 -0.41
N GLY A 22 1.13 16.78 -0.20
CA GLY A 22 1.25 15.56 -1.02
C GLY A 22 0.91 15.75 -2.50
N ARG A 23 0.20 16.82 -2.84
CA ARG A 23 -0.19 17.16 -4.21
C ARG A 23 0.76 18.13 -4.91
N GLY A 24 1.80 18.61 -4.21
CA GLY A 24 2.75 19.58 -4.75
C GLY A 24 2.15 20.98 -4.97
N ALA A 25 1.01 21.29 -4.35
CA ALA A 25 0.33 22.57 -4.54
C ALA A 25 0.88 23.69 -3.65
N ALA A 26 1.77 23.39 -2.71
CA ALA A 26 2.28 24.37 -1.74
C ALA A 26 3.08 25.50 -2.41
N ALA A 27 2.74 26.75 -2.10
CA ALA A 27 3.48 27.93 -2.52
C ALA A 27 4.13 28.62 -1.31
N LEU A 28 5.41 28.94 -1.40
CA LEU A 28 6.16 29.64 -0.35
C LEU A 28 6.59 31.01 -0.87
N SER A 29 6.26 32.06 -0.11
CA SER A 29 6.77 33.42 -0.34
C SER A 29 7.73 33.81 0.77
N LEU A 30 8.90 34.32 0.40
CA LEU A 30 9.96 34.73 1.34
C LEU A 30 10.01 36.24 1.47
N GLY A 31 9.95 36.72 2.72
CA GLY A 31 10.14 38.11 3.10
C GLY A 31 11.41 38.30 3.93
N ARG A 32 11.66 39.55 4.36
CA ARG A 32 12.81 39.86 5.21
C ARG A 32 12.53 39.39 6.65
N GLY A 33 13.04 38.21 7.01
CA GLY A 33 12.87 37.62 8.35
C GLY A 33 11.51 36.94 8.58
N SER A 34 10.72 36.76 7.52
CA SER A 34 9.44 36.06 7.55
C SER A 34 9.23 35.26 6.27
N ALA A 35 8.32 34.30 6.31
CA ALA A 35 7.83 33.61 5.13
C ALA A 35 6.32 33.40 5.24
N THR A 36 5.68 33.10 4.12
CA THR A 36 4.26 32.76 4.08
C THR A 36 4.07 31.51 3.25
N LEU A 37 3.44 30.50 3.85
CA LEU A 37 3.11 29.24 3.19
C LEU A 37 1.63 29.23 2.81
N GLN A 38 1.34 28.99 1.55
CA GLN A 38 -0.02 28.89 1.02
C GLN A 38 -0.27 27.50 0.44
N LEU A 39 -1.49 26.99 0.63
CA LEU A 39 -1.96 25.72 0.10
C LEU A 39 -3.20 26.03 -0.77
N PRO A 40 -3.01 26.36 -2.07
CA PRO A 40 -4.04 26.92 -2.94
C PRO A 40 -5.24 26.01 -3.16
N GLU A 41 -5.02 24.69 -3.15
CA GLU A 41 -6.09 23.71 -3.33
C GLU A 41 -7.02 23.59 -2.12
N GLU A 42 -6.70 24.25 -1.01
CA GLU A 42 -7.42 24.05 0.23
C GLU A 42 -8.15 25.31 0.69
N PRO A 43 -9.44 25.48 0.35
CA PRO A 43 -10.21 26.69 0.65
C PRO A 43 -10.40 26.94 2.15
N ARG A 44 -10.01 25.99 3.01
CA ARG A 44 -10.06 26.07 4.47
C ARG A 44 -8.71 26.31 5.14
N CYS A 45 -7.60 26.29 4.38
CA CYS A 45 -6.28 26.63 4.92
C CYS A 45 -5.86 28.04 4.51
N PRO A 46 -6.02 29.02 5.41
CA PRO A 46 -5.46 30.35 5.17
C PRO A 46 -3.93 30.29 5.09
N ALA A 47 -3.36 31.31 4.45
CA ALA A 47 -1.92 31.49 4.37
C ALA A 47 -1.28 31.48 5.77
N LEU A 48 -0.32 30.58 5.98
CA LEU A 48 0.39 30.45 7.24
C LEU A 48 1.60 31.40 7.26
N ALA A 49 1.58 32.37 8.17
CA ALA A 49 2.74 33.21 8.43
C ALA A 49 3.79 32.43 9.23
N LEU A 50 5.03 32.44 8.74
CA LEU A 50 6.18 31.80 9.34
C LEU A 50 7.17 32.88 9.77
N THR A 51 7.74 32.70 10.96
CA THR A 51 8.77 33.58 11.52
C THR A 51 10.08 32.82 11.65
N GLN A 52 11.19 33.56 11.59
CA GLN A 52 12.51 32.96 11.75
C GLN A 52 12.75 32.56 13.20
N LEU A 53 13.21 31.33 13.40
CA LEU A 53 13.67 30.85 14.70
C LEU A 53 15.08 31.38 15.04
N PRO A 54 15.43 31.51 16.33
CA PRO A 54 16.80 31.82 16.73
C PRO A 54 17.80 30.79 16.20
N ALA A 55 19.04 31.21 15.93
CA ALA A 55 20.04 30.34 15.30
C ALA A 55 20.33 29.05 16.09
N ALA A 56 20.47 29.14 17.41
CA ALA A 56 20.74 27.97 18.26
C ALA A 56 19.60 26.93 18.22
N GLU A 57 18.35 27.40 18.21
CA GLU A 57 17.18 26.53 18.12
C GLU A 57 17.06 25.93 16.71
N SER A 58 17.31 26.74 15.68
CA SER A 58 17.29 26.29 14.28
C SER A 58 18.30 25.15 14.05
N CYS A 59 19.52 25.27 14.58
CA CYS A 59 20.53 24.22 14.46
C CYS A 59 20.08 22.91 15.10
N ARG A 60 19.49 22.96 16.30
CA ARG A 60 18.99 21.77 16.99
C ARG A 60 17.83 21.13 16.23
N GLN A 61 16.88 21.92 15.76
CA GLN A 61 15.73 21.43 15.01
C GLN A 61 16.14 20.83 13.66
N LEU A 62 17.08 21.46 12.94
CA LEU A 62 17.62 20.92 11.69
C LEU A 62 18.36 19.60 11.92
N GLN A 63 19.18 19.50 12.98
CA GLN A 63 19.87 18.27 13.32
C GLN A 63 18.88 17.14 13.62
N ALA A 64 17.87 17.40 14.45
CA ALA A 64 16.82 16.42 14.75
C ALA A 64 16.02 16.00 13.50
N LEU A 65 15.68 16.96 12.63
CA LEU A 65 14.97 16.70 11.40
C LEU A 65 15.78 15.80 10.46
N VAL A 66 17.07 16.10 10.24
CA VAL A 66 17.93 15.33 9.34
C VAL A 66 18.08 13.89 9.83
N PHE A 67 18.37 13.68 11.12
CA PHE A 67 18.47 12.32 11.66
C PHE A 67 17.13 11.59 11.66
N GLY A 68 16.03 12.29 11.95
CA GLY A 68 14.69 11.72 11.89
C GLY A 68 14.31 11.28 10.48
N MET A 69 14.62 12.08 9.46
CA MET A 69 14.39 11.73 8.05
C MET A 69 15.21 10.52 7.63
N ALA A 70 16.50 10.45 8.00
CA ALA A 70 17.35 9.31 7.68
C ALA A 70 16.75 7.99 8.21
N GLY A 71 16.36 7.96 9.49
CA GLY A 71 15.72 6.78 10.08
C GLY A 71 14.34 6.47 9.48
N TYR A 72 13.57 7.50 9.08
CA TYR A 72 12.29 7.30 8.43
C TYR A 72 12.46 6.71 7.02
N ILE A 73 13.45 7.17 6.25
CA ILE A 73 13.76 6.64 4.92
C ILE A 73 14.19 5.18 5.02
N GLU A 74 15.13 4.84 5.92
CA GLU A 74 15.55 3.45 6.16
C GLU A 74 14.35 2.54 6.51
N SER A 75 13.45 3.03 7.38
CA SER A 75 12.23 2.31 7.74
C SER A 75 11.29 2.11 6.54
N LEU A 76 11.12 3.12 5.70
CA LEU A 76 10.32 3.04 4.48
C LEU A 76 10.92 2.06 3.47
N GLU A 77 12.22 2.11 3.24
CA GLU A 77 12.94 1.20 2.34
C GLU A 77 12.74 -0.25 2.78
N ARG A 78 12.97 -0.55 4.07
CA ARG A 78 12.74 -1.88 4.63
C ARG A 78 11.30 -2.37 4.48
N ARG A 79 10.32 -1.49 4.65
CA ARG A 79 8.90 -1.85 4.46
C ARG A 79 8.57 -2.13 3.00
N LEU A 80 9.14 -1.35 2.08
CA LEU A 80 8.96 -1.52 0.65
C LEU A 80 9.59 -2.84 0.17
N GLU A 81 10.76 -3.22 0.70
CA GLU A 81 11.37 -4.53 0.45
C GLU A 81 10.46 -5.68 0.89
N VAL A 82 9.90 -5.61 2.11
CA VAL A 82 8.99 -6.64 2.63
C VAL A 82 7.71 -6.73 1.80
N GLU A 83 7.10 -5.60 1.42
CA GLU A 83 5.91 -5.58 0.57
C GLU A 83 6.19 -6.18 -0.82
N THR A 84 7.36 -5.90 -1.40
CA THR A 84 7.79 -6.46 -2.68
C THR A 84 7.93 -7.99 -2.59
N LEU A 85 8.59 -8.50 -1.56
CA LEU A 85 8.76 -9.94 -1.32
C LEU A 85 7.43 -10.65 -0.98
N ALA A 86 6.53 -9.99 -0.25
CA ALA A 86 5.21 -10.52 0.05
C ALA A 86 4.32 -10.58 -1.20
N SER A 87 4.47 -9.64 -2.14
CA SER A 87 3.73 -9.62 -3.41
C SER A 87 4.22 -10.66 -4.42
N SER A 88 5.49 -11.07 -4.36
CA SER A 88 6.08 -12.06 -5.27
C SER A 88 5.79 -13.51 -4.86
N CYS A 89 5.46 -13.74 -3.58
CA CYS A 89 4.98 -15.03 -3.08
C CYS A 89 3.49 -15.24 -3.40
N SER A 90 3.16 -15.36 -4.70
CA SER A 90 1.91 -16.03 -5.08
C SER A 90 1.96 -17.47 -4.54
N PRO A 91 0.92 -17.97 -3.84
CA PRO A 91 0.94 -19.35 -3.38
C PRO A 91 1.03 -20.26 -4.60
N GLU A 92 2.16 -20.96 -4.75
CA GLU A 92 2.30 -21.99 -5.77
C GLU A 92 1.14 -22.98 -5.60
N LYS A 93 0.25 -23.02 -6.60
CA LYS A 93 -0.80 -24.01 -6.69
C LYS A 93 -0.12 -25.37 -6.88
N ASN A 94 0.07 -26.09 -5.78
CA ASN A 94 0.59 -27.45 -5.78
C ASN A 94 -0.49 -28.40 -6.34
N ALA A 95 -0.67 -28.37 -7.65
CA ALA A 95 -1.67 -29.18 -8.35
C ALA A 95 -1.42 -30.69 -8.15
N ALA A 96 -0.16 -31.09 -7.97
CA ALA A 96 0.25 -32.48 -7.74
C ALA A 96 -0.34 -33.07 -6.46
N ARG A 97 -0.32 -32.33 -5.33
CA ARG A 97 -0.91 -32.79 -4.07
C ARG A 97 -2.44 -32.86 -4.12
N SER A 98 -3.08 -31.96 -4.87
CA SER A 98 -4.54 -31.98 -5.02
C SER A 98 -5.02 -33.22 -5.79
N GLN A 99 -4.25 -33.68 -6.80
CA GLN A 99 -4.61 -34.85 -7.60
C GLN A 99 -4.46 -36.17 -6.83
N GLN A 100 -3.51 -36.26 -5.88
CA GLN A 100 -3.32 -37.45 -5.06
C GLN A 100 -4.48 -37.72 -4.09
N LEU A 101 -5.23 -36.68 -3.68
CA LEU A 101 -6.38 -36.83 -2.78
C LEU A 101 -7.65 -37.36 -3.47
N PHE A 102 -7.68 -37.38 -4.81
CA PHE A 102 -8.82 -37.87 -5.60
C PHE A 102 -8.59 -39.26 -6.22
N LEU A 103 -7.45 -39.89 -5.97
CA LEU A 103 -7.16 -41.23 -6.48
C LEU A 103 -7.55 -42.27 -5.40
N PRO A 104 -8.53 -43.15 -5.65
CA PRO A 104 -8.79 -44.28 -4.76
C PRO A 104 -7.60 -45.25 -4.78
N ASP A 105 -7.25 -45.74 -3.60
CA ASP A 105 -6.15 -46.69 -3.36
C ASP A 105 -6.31 -47.96 -4.23
N PRO A 106 -5.33 -48.33 -5.08
CA PRO A 106 -5.38 -49.59 -5.81
C PRO A 106 -5.09 -50.74 -4.85
N SER A 107 -6.13 -51.25 -4.19
CA SER A 107 -5.99 -52.44 -3.34
C SER A 107 -5.53 -53.66 -4.16
N PRO A 108 -4.58 -54.48 -3.67
CA PRO A 108 -4.12 -55.66 -4.39
C PRO A 108 -5.08 -56.84 -4.11
N ARG A 109 -6.12 -57.01 -4.93
CA ARG A 109 -6.94 -58.23 -4.89
C ARG A 109 -6.96 -58.97 -6.23
N LYS A 110 -6.15 -60.01 -6.24
CA LYS A 110 -6.12 -61.20 -7.11
C LYS A 110 -7.53 -61.66 -7.53
N SER A 111 -7.79 -61.72 -8.85
CA SER A 111 -8.85 -62.54 -9.43
C SER A 111 -8.53 -62.87 -10.90
N ARG A 112 -8.84 -64.12 -11.27
CA ARG A 112 -8.48 -64.84 -12.50
C ARG A 112 -9.14 -64.27 -13.75
N ALA A 113 -8.45 -64.49 -14.87
CA ALA A 113 -8.89 -64.26 -16.24
C ALA A 113 -10.23 -64.93 -16.59
N SER A 114 -11.06 -64.25 -17.37
CA SER A 114 -11.76 -64.77 -18.57
C SER A 114 -12.43 -63.62 -19.33
N ASP A 115 -12.41 -63.77 -20.65
CA ASP A 115 -12.67 -62.81 -21.72
C ASP A 115 -14.10 -62.27 -21.83
N LEU A 116 -14.25 -61.03 -22.36
CA LEU A 116 -14.92 -60.70 -23.64
C LEU A 116 -15.35 -59.21 -23.73
N ALA A 117 -15.13 -58.63 -24.92
CA ALA A 117 -15.80 -57.49 -25.57
C ALA A 117 -15.39 -56.02 -25.24
N LEU A 118 -14.81 -55.36 -26.25
CA LEU A 118 -14.64 -53.90 -26.44
C LEU A 118 -15.98 -53.23 -26.85
N PRO A 119 -16.09 -51.90 -27.06
CA PRO A 119 -15.42 -50.73 -26.45
C PRO A 119 -16.46 -49.68 -25.95
N ALA A 120 -16.22 -48.95 -24.85
CA ALA A 120 -17.10 -47.83 -24.50
C ALA A 120 -16.39 -46.63 -23.86
N LYS A 121 -16.24 -45.60 -24.70
CA LYS A 121 -16.40 -44.17 -24.41
C LYS A 121 -15.49 -43.58 -23.30
N ARG A 122 -14.39 -42.97 -23.75
CA ARG A 122 -13.62 -41.96 -23.00
C ARG A 122 -14.57 -40.84 -22.57
N LYS A 123 -14.72 -40.64 -21.26
CA LYS A 123 -15.46 -39.51 -20.69
C LYS A 123 -14.47 -38.37 -20.47
N VAL A 124 -14.54 -37.33 -21.30
CA VAL A 124 -13.71 -36.13 -21.18
C VAL A 124 -14.33 -35.23 -20.11
N PRO A 125 -13.64 -34.92 -18.99
CA PRO A 125 -14.13 -33.95 -18.02
C PRO A 125 -13.97 -32.54 -18.60
N GLY A 126 -15.05 -31.78 -18.74
CA GLY A 126 -15.00 -30.42 -19.29
C GLY A 126 -16.28 -29.91 -19.96
N GLU A 127 -17.28 -30.77 -20.15
CA GLU A 127 -18.53 -30.40 -20.81
C GLU A 127 -19.62 -30.03 -19.78
N SER A 128 -19.35 -29.01 -18.96
CA SER A 128 -20.41 -28.39 -18.17
C SER A 128 -21.28 -27.53 -19.08
N LEU A 129 -22.51 -28.00 -19.27
CA LEU A 129 -23.63 -27.39 -19.99
C LEU A 129 -23.95 -25.99 -19.43
N ILE A 130 -23.31 -24.95 -19.98
CA ILE A 130 -23.83 -23.58 -19.87
C ILE A 130 -25.00 -23.47 -20.85
N ASN A 131 -26.20 -23.73 -20.34
CA ASN A 131 -27.44 -23.25 -20.93
C ASN A 131 -28.15 -22.43 -19.85
N PRO A 132 -28.01 -21.10 -19.82
CA PRO A 132 -28.95 -20.28 -19.07
C PRO A 132 -30.26 -20.36 -19.85
N GLY A 133 -31.22 -21.12 -19.31
CA GLY A 133 -32.56 -21.19 -19.86
C GLY A 133 -33.14 -19.79 -19.97
N PHE A 134 -33.49 -19.41 -21.19
CA PHE A 134 -34.24 -18.22 -21.53
C PHE A 134 -35.73 -18.46 -21.20
N LYS A 135 -36.24 -17.79 -20.17
CA LYS A 135 -37.63 -17.32 -20.04
C LYS A 135 -37.67 -16.09 -19.14
#